data_AF-A0A1G6MZ91-F1
#
_entry.id   AF-A0A1G6MZ91-F1
#
_cell.length_a   1.000
_cell.length_b   1.000
_cell.length_c   1.000
_cell.angle_alpha   90.00
_cell.angle_beta   90.00
_cell.angle_gamma   90.00
#
_symmetry.space_group_name_H-M   'P 1'
#
loop_
_entity.id
_entity.type
_entity.pdbx_description
1 polymer ?
#
loop_
_entity_poly.entity_id
_entity_poly.type
_entity_poly.pdbx_seq_one_letter_code
_entity_poly.pdbx_strand_id
1 'polypeptide(L)'
;MTVNVRDEKIKNLNTLETELGQELILVDEEDVNRESRHRLIRELEVDGQHYAVLGGFEEDDPDDAYIFRVTEHQGNRRLEHVDEDSEWDQVADALDEMLYFDE
;
A
#
# COMPACT_ATOMS: atom_id res chain seq x y z
N MET A 1 37.35 2.35 1.61
CA MET A 1 36.05 1.90 2.16
C MET A 1 35.04 2.98 1.83
N THR A 2 34.35 2.83 0.72
CA THR A 2 33.25 3.72 0.32
C THR A 2 32.04 3.34 1.18
N VAL A 3 31.52 4.31 1.91
CA VAL A 3 30.33 4.19 2.76
C VAL A 3 29.12 3.91 1.86
N ASN A 4 28.63 2.67 1.90
CA ASN A 4 27.40 2.24 1.25
C ASN A 4 26.43 1.89 2.36
N VAL A 5 25.62 2.85 2.80
CA VAL A 5 24.47 2.59 3.68
C VAL A 5 23.58 3.83 3.67
N ARG A 6 22.60 3.91 2.76
CA ARG A 6 21.46 4.81 2.95
C ARG A 6 20.23 4.60 2.05
N ASP A 7 20.34 3.94 0.91
CA ASP A 7 19.28 3.99 -0.12
C ASP A 7 18.48 2.68 -0.33
N GLU A 8 18.20 1.89 0.70
CA GLU A 8 17.43 0.63 0.53
C GLU A 8 16.25 0.46 1.51
N LYS A 9 15.76 1.54 2.11
CA LYS A 9 14.59 1.43 3.00
C LYS A 9 13.27 1.24 2.28
N ILE A 10 13.21 1.61 0.99
CA ILE A 10 11.98 1.58 0.23
C ILE A 10 12.14 0.72 -1.02
N LYS A 11 11.21 -0.21 -1.27
CA LYS A 11 11.22 -1.07 -2.46
C LYS A 11 9.86 -1.10 -3.11
N ASN A 12 9.80 -0.97 -4.43
CA ASN A 12 8.57 -1.25 -5.18
C ASN A 12 8.27 -2.75 -5.11
N LEU A 13 7.02 -3.07 -4.77
CA LEU A 13 6.50 -4.44 -4.85
C LEU A 13 5.50 -4.50 -6.00
N ASN A 14 5.17 -5.71 -6.46
CA ASN A 14 4.11 -5.96 -7.45
C ASN A 14 3.42 -7.30 -7.18
N THR A 15 3.45 -7.75 -5.93
CA THR A 15 3.00 -9.06 -5.53
C THR A 15 1.49 -9.12 -5.33
N LEU A 16 0.84 -8.06 -4.81
CA LEU A 16 -0.63 -7.97 -4.84
C LEU A 16 -1.12 -7.88 -6.28
N GLU A 17 -0.50 -7.04 -7.10
CA GLU A 17 -0.86 -6.93 -8.51
C GLU A 17 -0.70 -8.27 -9.26
N THR A 18 0.39 -8.99 -9.01
CA THR A 18 0.66 -10.29 -9.66
C THR A 18 -0.30 -11.38 -9.20
N GLU A 19 -0.69 -11.40 -7.92
CA GLU A 19 -1.50 -12.49 -7.36
C GLU A 19 -3.01 -12.23 -7.42
N LEU A 20 -3.44 -10.98 -7.23
CA LEU A 20 -4.84 -10.58 -7.13
C LEU A 20 -5.27 -9.69 -8.32
N GLY A 21 -4.33 -8.97 -8.94
CA GLY A 21 -4.61 -7.99 -9.98
C GLY A 21 -4.67 -6.56 -9.45
N GLN A 22 -5.02 -5.63 -10.34
CA GLN A 22 -5.16 -4.20 -10.02
C GLN A 22 -6.51 -3.85 -9.38
N GLU A 23 -7.47 -4.77 -9.40
CA GLU A 23 -8.79 -4.61 -8.78
C GLU A 23 -8.83 -5.50 -7.54
N LEU A 24 -8.97 -4.88 -6.37
CA LEU A 24 -9.04 -5.57 -5.08
C LEU A 24 -10.45 -5.39 -4.50
N ILE A 25 -11.01 -6.47 -4.00
CA ILE A 25 -12.26 -6.44 -3.23
C ILE A 25 -11.89 -6.62 -1.76
N LEU A 26 -12.03 -5.55 -0.99
CA LEU A 26 -11.87 -5.61 0.46
C LEU A 26 -13.20 -5.98 1.09
N VAL A 27 -13.15 -6.94 2.00
CA VAL A 27 -14.31 -7.37 2.78
C VAL A 27 -14.07 -6.91 4.21
N ASP A 28 -15.05 -6.20 4.76
CA ASP A 28 -14.99 -5.75 6.15
C ASP A 28 -14.96 -6.95 7.10
N GLU A 29 -14.09 -6.88 8.13
CA GLU A 29 -13.92 -7.97 9.09
C GLU A 29 -15.07 -8.07 10.10
N GLU A 30 -15.79 -6.97 10.35
CA GLU A 30 -17.00 -6.95 11.16
C GLU A 30 -18.23 -7.37 10.33
N ASP A 31 -18.31 -6.92 9.07
CA ASP A 31 -19.44 -7.22 8.18
C ASP A 31 -18.99 -7.83 6.85
N VAL A 32 -19.04 -9.16 6.77
CA VAL A 32 -18.68 -9.92 5.57
C VAL A 32 -19.55 -9.65 4.33
N ASN A 33 -20.68 -8.92 4.47
CA ASN A 33 -21.51 -8.50 3.33
C ASN A 33 -21.10 -7.11 2.82
N ARG A 34 -20.22 -6.40 3.52
CA ARG A 34 -19.69 -5.11 3.12
C ARG A 34 -18.39 -5.31 2.34
N GLU A 35 -18.55 -5.67 1.07
CA GLU A 35 -17.47 -5.66 0.09
C GLU A 35 -17.33 -4.27 -0.54
N SER A 36 -16.11 -3.72 -0.51
CA SER A 36 -15.77 -2.45 -1.16
C SER A 36 -14.72 -2.71 -2.22
N ARG A 37 -14.96 -2.21 -3.43
CA ARG A 37 -14.01 -2.33 -4.53
C ARG A 37 -13.01 -1.20 -4.46
N HIS A 38 -11.75 -1.56 -4.58
CA HIS A 38 -10.64 -0.64 -4.60
C HIS A 38 -9.73 -0.95 -5.77
N ARG A 39 -9.08 0.09 -6.31
CA ARG A 39 -8.03 -0.08 -7.31
C ARG A 39 -6.68 -0.06 -6.61
N LEU A 40 -5.87 -1.09 -6.81
CA LEU A 40 -4.46 -1.06 -6.44
C LEU A 40 -3.77 -0.03 -7.33
N ILE A 41 -3.34 1.07 -6.72
CA ILE A 41 -2.57 2.12 -7.40
C ILE A 41 -1.10 1.73 -7.39
N ARG A 42 -0.60 1.30 -6.23
CA ARG A 42 0.79 0.90 -6.05
C ARG A 42 0.97 0.07 -4.79
N GLU A 43 2.05 -0.68 -4.71
CA GLU A 43 2.50 -1.33 -3.49
C GLU A 43 4.00 -1.12 -3.30
N LEU A 44 4.43 -1.00 -2.05
CA LEU A 44 5.80 -0.74 -1.68
C LEU A 44 6.13 -1.34 -0.32
N GLU A 45 7.39 -1.67 -0.11
CA GLU A 45 7.95 -1.98 1.20
C GLU A 45 8.63 -0.74 1.75
N VAL A 46 8.26 -0.30 2.96
CA VAL A 46 8.94 0.79 3.70
C VAL A 46 9.47 0.20 5.01
N ASP A 47 10.77 0.32 5.25
CA ASP A 47 11.44 -0.19 6.45
C ASP A 47 11.25 -1.70 6.72
N GLY A 48 11.03 -2.49 5.65
CA GLY A 48 10.74 -3.93 5.74
C GLY A 48 9.27 -4.25 6.02
N GLN A 49 8.39 -3.26 6.03
CA GLN A 49 6.95 -3.41 6.15
C GLN A 49 6.28 -3.18 4.79
N HIS A 50 5.40 -4.10 4.39
CA HIS A 50 4.69 -4.02 3.12
C HIS A 50 3.44 -3.14 3.25
N TYR A 51 3.33 -2.14 2.38
CA TYR A 51 2.21 -1.22 2.23
C TYR A 51 1.63 -1.26 0.81
N ALA A 52 0.34 -1.02 0.71
CA ALA A 52 -0.41 -0.92 -0.54
C ALA A 52 -1.22 0.36 -0.55
N VAL A 53 -1.09 1.13 -1.63
CA VAL A 53 -1.86 2.33 -1.90
C VAL A 53 -3.05 1.93 -2.76
N LEU A 54 -4.24 2.10 -2.22
CA LEU A 54 -5.50 1.77 -2.87
C LEU A 54 -6.31 3.04 -3.12
N GLY A 55 -6.77 3.23 -4.35
CA GLY A 55 -7.70 4.29 -4.71
C GLY A 55 -9.14 3.81 -4.60
N GLY A 56 -10.06 4.73 -4.31
CA GLY A 56 -11.49 4.50 -4.46
C GLY A 56 -11.82 4.02 -5.88
N PHE A 57 -12.67 2.99 -5.99
CA PHE A 57 -13.20 2.55 -7.29
C PHE A 57 -14.51 3.27 -7.65
N GLU A 58 -15.16 3.90 -6.66
CA GLU A 58 -16.38 4.69 -6.85
C GLU A 58 -16.04 6.07 -7.43
N GLU A 59 -16.87 6.54 -8.37
CA GLU A 59 -16.67 7.79 -9.12
C GLU A 59 -16.75 9.06 -8.25
N ASP A 60 -17.09 8.95 -6.97
CA ASP A 60 -17.31 10.11 -6.08
C ASP A 60 -15.99 10.75 -5.61
N ASP A 61 -14.91 9.97 -5.47
CA ASP A 61 -13.62 10.47 -4.97
C ASP A 61 -12.40 9.76 -5.60
N PRO A 62 -12.08 10.01 -6.88
CA PRO A 62 -10.90 9.46 -7.55
C PRO A 62 -9.56 10.00 -7.02
N ASP A 63 -9.61 11.10 -6.25
CA ASP A 63 -8.45 11.72 -5.60
C ASP A 63 -8.16 11.13 -4.20
N ASP A 64 -9.05 10.28 -3.68
CA ASP A 64 -8.92 9.74 -2.32
C ASP A 64 -8.17 8.39 -2.38
N ALA A 65 -6.90 8.47 -1.98
CA ALA A 65 -5.98 7.34 -1.89
C ALA A 65 -5.79 6.93 -0.43
N TYR A 66 -5.98 5.65 -0.18
CA TYR A 66 -5.84 5.03 1.13
C TYR A 66 -4.58 4.20 1.19
N ILE A 67 -3.86 4.29 2.30
CA ILE A 67 -2.68 3.45 2.57
C ILE A 67 -3.13 2.30 3.48
N PHE A 68 -2.84 1.09 3.04
CA PHE A 68 -3.09 -0.14 3.79
C PHE A 68 -1.79 -0.88 4.04
N ARG A 69 -1.61 -1.39 5.26
CA ARG A 69 -0.52 -2.29 5.60
C ARG A 69 -0.88 -3.71 5.19
N VAL A 70 -0.02 -4.34 4.40
CA VAL A 70 -0.19 -5.71 3.94
C VAL A 70 0.52 -6.64 4.91
N THR A 71 -0.24 -7.50 5.56
CA THR A 71 0.27 -8.53 6.46
C THR A 71 -0.10 -9.92 5.95
N GLU A 72 0.78 -10.89 6.16
CA GLU A 72 0.46 -12.28 5.86
C GLU A 72 -0.20 -12.93 7.08
N HIS A 73 -1.40 -13.47 6.89
CA HIS A 73 -2.14 -14.17 7.93
C HIS A 73 -2.66 -15.51 7.39
N GLN A 74 -2.10 -16.62 7.90
CA GLN A 74 -2.45 -17.99 7.52
C GLN A 74 -2.34 -18.25 5.99
N GLY A 75 -1.32 -17.69 5.35
CA GLY A 75 -1.10 -17.84 3.90
C GLY A 75 -2.04 -16.99 3.04
N ASN A 76 -2.87 -16.15 3.64
CA ASN A 76 -3.65 -15.13 2.95
C ASN A 76 -3.10 -13.75 3.28
N ARG A 77 -3.27 -12.80 2.36
CA ARG A 77 -2.90 -11.41 2.62
C ARG A 77 -4.06 -10.69 3.28
N ARG A 78 -3.78 -10.02 4.39
CA ARG A 78 -4.70 -9.12 5.07
C ARG A 78 -4.22 -7.70 4.84
N LEU A 79 -5.17 -6.81 4.53
CA LEU A 79 -4.91 -5.39 4.41
C LEU A 79 -5.49 -4.73 5.66
N GLU A 80 -4.63 -4.05 6.41
CA GLU A 80 -5.00 -3.30 7.60
C GLU A 80 -4.95 -1.81 7.29
N HIS A 81 -6.01 -1.08 7.62
CA HIS A 81 -6.05 0.36 7.39
C HIS A 81 -5.00 1.07 8.26
N VAL A 82 -4.21 1.96 7.66
CA VAL A 82 -3.26 2.79 8.41
C VAL A 82 -4.02 4.02 8.92
N ASP A 83 -4.47 3.97 10.18
CA ASP A 83 -5.17 5.07 10.86
C ASP A 83 -4.21 6.03 11.59
N GLU A 84 -2.96 5.62 11.78
CA GLU A 84 -1.94 6.44 12.45
C GLU A 84 -1.35 7.47 11.47
N ASP A 85 -1.71 8.74 11.67
CA ASP A 85 -1.30 9.88 10.84
C ASP A 85 0.24 9.97 10.66
N SER A 86 1.01 9.62 11.69
CA SER A 86 2.48 9.58 11.61
C SER A 86 3.03 8.46 10.72
N GLU A 87 2.36 7.30 10.69
CA GLU A 87 2.72 6.20 9.80
C GLU A 87 2.31 6.54 8.35
N TRP A 88 1.15 7.16 8.18
CA TRP A 88 0.67 7.64 6.88
C TRP A 88 1.64 8.65 6.26
N ASP A 89 2.03 9.68 7.02
CA ASP A 89 2.99 10.71 6.59
C ASP A 89 4.34 10.09 6.19
N GLN A 90 4.83 9.10 6.94
CA GLN A 90 6.08 8.40 6.62
C GLN A 90 6.00 7.64 5.29
N VAL A 91 4.91 6.93 5.03
CA VAL A 91 4.73 6.16 3.79
C VAL A 91 4.51 7.11 2.61
N ALA A 92 3.77 8.21 2.81
CA ALA A 92 3.56 9.24 1.80
C ALA A 92 4.88 9.97 1.43
N ASP A 93 5.69 10.35 2.41
CA ASP A 93 7.02 10.95 2.20
C ASP A 93 7.95 9.98 1.47
N ALA A 94 7.96 8.70 1.87
CA ALA A 94 8.70 7.65 1.18
C ALA A 94 8.26 7.49 -0.29
N LEU A 95 6.95 7.55 -0.56
CA LEU A 95 6.41 7.50 -1.91
C LEU A 95 6.82 8.71 -2.76
N ASP A 96 6.73 9.91 -2.19
CA ASP A 96 7.13 11.15 -2.87
C ASP A 96 8.63 11.13 -3.20
N GLU A 97 9.48 10.76 -2.23
CA GLU A 97 10.92 10.61 -2.45
C GLU A 97 11.22 9.61 -3.58
N MET A 98 10.54 8.47 -3.62
CA MET A 98 10.70 7.49 -4.70
C MET A 98 10.26 8.03 -6.06
N LEU A 99 9.15 8.77 -6.14
CA LEU A 99 8.64 9.35 -7.38
C LEU A 99 9.54 10.47 -7.88
N TYR A 100 10.11 11.26 -6.96
CA TYR A 100 10.99 12.38 -7.27
C TYR A 100 12.38 11.93 -7.73
N PHE A 101 12.85 10.76 -7.27
CA PHE A 101 14.14 10.18 -7.68
C PHE A 101 14.09 9.45 -9.03
N ASP A 102 12.92 9.31 -9.66
CA ASP A 102 12.74 8.69 -10.99
C ASP A 102 12.91 9.70 -12.16
N GLU A 103 13.33 10.95 -11.90
CA GLU A 103 13.66 11.99 -12.92
C GLU A 103 15.16 12.11 -13.27
#